data_AF-A0AAV0ZGX4-F1
#
_entry.id   AF-A0AAV0ZGX4-F1
#
_cell.length_a   1.000
_cell.length_b   1.000
_cell.length_c   1.000
_cell.angle_alpha   90.00
_cell.angle_beta   90.00
_cell.angle_gamma   90.00
#
_symmetry.space_group_name_H-M   'P 1'
#
loop_
_entity.id
_entity.type
_entity.pdbx_description
1 polymer ?
#
loop_
_entity_poly.entity_id
_entity_poly.type
_entity_poly.pdbx_seq_one_letter_code
_entity_poly.pdbx_strand_id
1 'polypeptide(L)'
;MVEKEESDSEAFKVVFGKECSGRVRCYGRNITKTSLKRKAEINALKQAHSEEVFTLRDEFQDKIDRLQNAFKTVIQQCNPQINIESIEDLLGLSHGDANSSPKDIRPQMHSSTSTHALCHRKAYSNQYYCCSD
;
A
#
# COMPACT_ATOMS: atom_id res chain seq x y z
N MET A 1 9.15 12.70 27.90
CA MET A 1 10.49 12.35 27.37
C MET A 1 10.32 12.23 25.88
N VAL A 2 10.89 13.15 25.09
CA VAL A 2 10.83 13.07 23.63
C VAL A 2 11.94 12.11 23.24
N GLU A 3 11.59 10.90 22.84
CA GLU A 3 12.55 10.02 22.17
C GLU A 3 12.97 10.72 20.88
N LYS A 4 14.22 11.16 20.87
CA LYS A 4 14.83 11.80 19.73
C LYS A 4 15.04 10.67 18.73
N GLU A 5 14.22 10.58 17.69
CA GLU A 5 14.48 9.69 16.55
C GLU A 5 15.90 10.00 16.05
N GLU A 6 16.83 9.12 16.40
CA GLU A 6 18.22 9.25 16.00
C GLU A 6 18.25 8.98 14.50
N SER A 7 18.52 10.02 13.70
CA SER A 7 18.44 9.88 12.24
C SER A 7 19.41 8.80 11.76
N ASP A 8 19.03 7.99 10.76
CA ASP A 8 19.89 6.94 10.18
C ASP A 8 21.31 7.44 9.84
N SER A 9 21.43 8.72 9.48
CA SER A 9 22.70 9.40 9.21
C SER A 9 23.56 9.62 10.46
N GLU A 10 22.92 9.95 11.59
CA GLU A 10 23.56 10.10 12.90
C GLU A 10 24.01 8.74 13.43
N ALA A 11 23.15 7.72 13.37
CA ALA A 11 23.49 6.34 13.69
C ALA A 11 24.65 5.82 12.82
N PHE A 12 24.63 6.07 11.50
CA PHE A 12 25.73 5.70 10.60
C PHE A 12 27.06 6.37 10.99
N LYS A 13 27.02 7.65 11.39
CA LYS A 13 28.22 8.38 11.81
C LYS A 13 28.77 7.86 13.15
N VAL A 14 27.92 7.39 14.05
CA VAL A 14 28.35 6.76 15.31
C VAL A 14 29.07 5.43 15.04
N VAL A 15 28.54 4.61 14.12
CA VAL A 15 29.09 3.28 13.82
C VAL A 15 30.36 3.34 12.95
N PHE A 16 30.36 4.18 11.91
CA PHE A 16 31.43 4.22 10.91
C PHE A 16 32.37 5.43 11.05
N GLY A 17 32.08 6.35 11.97
CA GLY A 17 32.85 7.57 12.15
C GLY A 17 32.68 8.59 11.03
N LYS A 18 33.67 9.47 10.88
CA LYS A 18 33.74 10.42 9.77
C LYS A 18 34.12 9.65 8.51
N GLU A 19 33.31 9.77 7.47
CA GLU A 19 33.58 9.16 6.16
C GLU A 19 34.93 9.66 5.64
N CYS A 20 35.89 8.74 5.45
CA CYS A 20 37.24 9.05 4.97
C CYS A 20 37.28 8.94 3.44
N SER A 21 38.01 9.83 2.77
CA SER A 21 38.17 9.83 1.30
C SER A 21 39.06 8.71 0.74
N GLY A 22 39.53 7.78 1.59
CA GLY A 22 40.36 6.63 1.21
C GLY A 22 39.54 5.49 0.58
N ARG A 23 40.17 4.69 -0.28
CA ARG A 23 39.53 3.54 -0.96
C ARG A 23 39.51 2.32 -0.05
N VAL A 24 38.53 2.22 0.85
CA VAL A 24 38.19 0.94 1.51
C VAL A 24 37.30 0.15 0.55
N ARG A 25 37.77 -1.02 0.08
CA ARG A 25 37.00 -1.89 -0.81
C ARG A 25 36.11 -2.81 0.03
N CYS A 26 34.92 -2.33 0.35
CA CYS A 26 33.88 -3.16 0.95
C CYS A 26 33.22 -4.02 -0.14
N TYR A 27 33.24 -5.34 0.02
CA TYR A 27 32.50 -6.25 -0.85
C TYR A 27 31.06 -6.37 -0.31
N GLY A 28 30.14 -5.54 -0.84
CA GLY A 28 28.74 -5.50 -0.39
C GLY A 28 27.97 -4.28 -0.90
N ARG A 29 26.70 -4.14 -0.50
CA ARG A 29 25.95 -2.89 -0.71
C ARG A 29 26.54 -1.80 0.18
N ASN A 30 27.18 -0.82 -0.45
CA ASN A 30 27.69 0.35 0.27
C ASN A 30 26.54 1.28 0.64
N ILE A 31 26.30 1.48 1.93
CA ILE A 31 25.44 2.53 2.45
C ILE A 31 26.33 3.73 2.72
N THR A 32 26.11 4.83 2.00
CA THR A 32 26.77 6.11 2.23
C THR A 32 25.79 7.09 2.88
N LYS A 33 26.29 8.14 3.54
CA LYS A 33 25.43 9.21 4.08
C LYS A 33 24.54 9.82 3.02
N THR A 34 25.06 10.00 1.80
CA THR A 34 24.29 10.50 0.65
C THR A 34 23.18 9.55 0.23
N SER A 35 23.41 8.24 0.29
CA SER A 35 22.37 7.24 -0.01
C SER A 35 21.23 7.23 1.02
N LEU A 36 21.56 7.45 2.30
CA LEU A 36 20.58 7.58 3.38
C LEU A 36 19.76 8.86 3.21
N LYS A 37 20.43 10.00 2.95
CA LYS A 37 19.76 11.28 2.69
C LYS A 37 18.79 11.18 1.50
N ARG A 38 19.22 10.58 0.39
CA ARG A 38 18.35 10.38 -0.78
C ARG A 38 17.12 9.52 -0.46
N LYS A 39 17.28 8.47 0.36
CA LYS A 39 16.14 7.65 0.79
C LYS A 39 15.15 8.46 1.64
N ALA A 40 15.65 9.27 2.57
CA ALA A 40 14.81 10.15 3.38
C ALA A 40 14.04 11.17 2.52
N GLU A 41 14.72 11.80 1.55
CA GLU A 41 14.10 12.73 0.60
C GLU A 41 12.98 12.05 -0.24
N ILE A 42 13.23 10.82 -0.73
CA ILE A 42 12.22 10.06 -1.47
C ILE A 42 11.01 9.73 -0.59
N ASN A 43 11.24 9.35 0.67
CA ASN A 43 10.16 9.02 1.60
C ASN A 43 9.33 10.28 1.94
N ALA A 44 9.98 11.41 2.18
CA ALA A 44 9.30 12.69 2.41
C ALA A 44 8.44 13.08 1.20
N LEU A 45 8.94 12.92 -0.02
CA LEU A 45 8.18 13.20 -1.24
C LEU A 45 6.96 12.28 -1.38
N LYS A 46 7.11 10.98 -1.10
CA LYS A 46 6.00 10.02 -1.11
C LYS A 46 4.93 10.37 -0.08
N GLN A 47 5.35 10.79 1.11
CA GLN A 47 4.45 11.20 2.17
C GLN A 47 3.67 12.45 1.76
N ALA A 48 4.36 13.52 1.34
CA ALA A 48 3.73 14.76 0.90
C ALA A 48 2.72 14.50 -0.23
N HIS A 49 3.08 13.68 -1.23
CA HIS A 49 2.16 13.31 -2.29
C HIS A 49 0.93 12.55 -1.79
N SER A 50 1.11 11.63 -0.82
CA SER A 50 -0.01 10.88 -0.24
C SER A 50 -0.95 11.80 0.53
N GLU A 51 -0.41 12.76 1.27
CA GLU A 51 -1.18 13.77 2.02
C GLU A 51 -1.95 14.71 1.08
N GLU A 52 -1.34 15.17 -0.01
CA GLU A 52 -2.01 15.98 -1.04
C GLU A 52 -3.16 15.21 -1.70
N VAL A 53 -2.92 13.96 -2.11
CA VAL A 53 -3.97 13.12 -2.72
C VAL A 53 -5.09 12.83 -1.73
N PHE A 54 -4.76 12.60 -0.46
CA PHE A 54 -5.76 12.42 0.59
C PHE A 54 -6.62 13.68 0.75
N THR A 55 -5.98 14.84 0.87
CA THR A 55 -6.66 16.14 1.03
C THR A 55 -7.60 16.42 -0.15
N LEU A 56 -7.12 16.19 -1.37
CA LEU A 56 -7.94 16.34 -2.58
C LEU A 56 -9.17 15.40 -2.52
N ARG A 57 -8.97 14.12 -2.22
CA ARG A 57 -10.07 13.15 -2.13
C ARG A 57 -11.09 13.54 -1.07
N ASP A 58 -10.63 13.98 0.10
CA ASP A 58 -11.47 14.42 1.21
C ASP A 58 -12.31 15.65 0.83
N GLU A 59 -11.70 16.67 0.23
CA GLU A 59 -12.41 17.86 -0.25
C GLU A 59 -13.46 17.53 -1.33
N PHE A 60 -13.16 16.59 -2.24
CA PHE A 60 -14.12 16.15 -3.25
C PHE A 60 -15.25 15.33 -2.63
N GLN A 61 -14.94 14.48 -1.64
CA GLN A 61 -15.96 13.72 -0.92
C GLN A 61 -16.90 14.65 -0.15
N ASP A 62 -16.38 15.65 0.58
CA ASP A 62 -17.20 16.67 1.27
C ASP A 62 -18.14 17.39 0.30
N LYS A 63 -17.65 17.81 -0.87
CA LYS A 63 -18.49 18.48 -1.87
C LYS A 63 -19.60 17.57 -2.40
N ILE A 64 -19.30 16.29 -2.64
CA ILE A 64 -20.30 15.31 -3.07
C ILE A 64 -21.33 15.09 -1.97
N ASP A 65 -20.92 14.90 -0.72
CA ASP A 65 -21.80 14.66 0.41
C ASP A 65 -22.72 15.87 0.65
N ARG A 66 -22.19 17.09 0.56
CA ARG A 66 -22.97 18.34 0.67
C ARG A 66 -24.00 18.47 -0.45
N LEU A 67 -23.64 18.10 -1.68
CA LEU A 67 -24.58 18.09 -2.81
C LEU A 67 -25.66 17.02 -2.65
N GLN A 68 -25.30 15.81 -2.22
CA GLN A 68 -26.27 14.73 -1.94
C GLN A 68 -27.26 15.15 -0.86
N ASN A 69 -26.78 15.76 0.23
CA ASN A 69 -27.63 16.26 1.31
C ASN A 69 -28.56 17.40 0.86
N ALA A 70 -28.08 18.32 0.03
CA ALA A 70 -28.90 19.38 -0.53
C ALA A 70 -30.01 18.80 -1.42
N PHE A 71 -29.68 17.83 -2.27
CA PHE A 71 -30.64 17.16 -3.14
C PHE A 71 -31.71 16.39 -2.34
N LYS A 72 -31.29 15.63 -1.32
CA LYS A 72 -32.19 14.94 -0.37
C LYS A 72 -33.17 15.93 0.28
N THR A 73 -32.68 17.09 0.71
CA THR A 73 -33.50 18.15 1.31
C THR A 73 -34.53 18.70 0.32
N VAL A 74 -34.13 19.00 -0.92
CA VAL A 74 -35.03 19.54 -1.95
C VAL A 74 -36.13 18.54 -2.30
N ILE A 75 -35.79 17.26 -2.48
CA ILE A 75 -36.78 16.21 -2.75
C ILE A 75 -37.80 16.10 -1.61
N GLN A 76 -37.31 16.08 -0.36
CA GLN A 76 -38.17 15.96 0.81
C GLN A 76 -39.14 17.13 0.93
N GLN A 77 -38.70 18.35 0.60
CA GLN A 77 -39.55 19.54 0.58
C GLN A 77 -40.59 19.50 -0.55
N CYS A 78 -40.19 19.07 -1.74
CA CYS A 78 -41.10 19.00 -2.89
C CYS A 78 -42.15 17.90 -2.72
N ASN A 79 -41.78 16.74 -2.15
CA ASN A 79 -42.66 15.59 -1.99
C ASN A 79 -42.32 14.81 -0.70
N PRO A 80 -42.94 15.15 0.45
CA PRO A 80 -42.63 14.52 1.72
C PRO A 80 -42.97 13.02 1.83
N GLN A 81 -43.82 12.52 0.92
CA GLN A 81 -44.23 11.10 0.88
C GLN A 81 -43.22 10.21 0.13
N ILE A 82 -42.23 10.81 -0.53
CA ILE A 82 -41.18 10.03 -1.20
C ILE A 82 -40.29 9.39 -0.12
N ASN A 83 -40.17 8.07 -0.19
CA ASN A 83 -39.22 7.31 0.61
C ASN A 83 -37.84 7.37 -0.06
N ILE A 84 -36.97 8.24 0.46
CA ILE A 84 -35.65 8.50 -0.11
C ILE A 84 -34.73 7.29 0.11
N GLU A 85 -34.85 6.61 1.25
CA GLU A 85 -34.06 5.43 1.60
C GLU A 85 -34.31 4.29 0.60
N SER A 86 -35.56 4.07 0.18
CA SER A 86 -35.89 3.08 -0.85
C SER A 86 -35.30 3.42 -2.22
N ILE A 87 -35.12 4.70 -2.52
CA ILE A 87 -34.49 5.17 -3.77
C ILE A 87 -32.97 5.01 -3.67
N GLU A 88 -32.37 5.33 -2.53
CA GLU A 88 -30.95 5.10 -2.23
C GLU A 88 -30.60 3.61 -2.36
N ASP A 89 -31.43 2.72 -1.81
CA ASP A 89 -31.27 1.26 -1.94
C ASP A 89 -31.39 0.79 -3.40
N LEU A 90 -32.40 1.28 -4.14
CA LEU A 90 -32.60 0.93 -5.56
C LEU A 90 -31.41 1.36 -6.43
N LEU A 91 -30.80 2.51 -6.12
CA LEU A 91 -29.66 3.06 -6.85
C LEU A 91 -28.31 2.50 -6.36
N GLY A 92 -28.31 1.65 -5.33
CA GLY A 92 -27.08 1.13 -4.73
C GLY A 92 -26.22 2.22 -4.05
N LEU A 93 -26.88 3.32 -3.63
CA LEU A 93 -26.26 4.44 -2.92
C LEU A 93 -26.37 4.31 -1.40
N SER A 94 -27.13 3.33 -0.93
CA SER A 94 -27.23 2.98 0.48
C SER A 94 -25.84 2.81 1.09
N HIS A 95 -25.60 3.47 2.23
CA HIS A 95 -24.34 3.37 2.97
C HIS A 95 -24.24 1.95 3.52
N GLY A 96 -23.71 1.03 2.71
CA GLY A 96 -23.62 -0.37 3.05
C GLY A 96 -22.91 -0.52 4.39
N ASP A 97 -23.58 -1.13 5.36
CA ASP A 97 -22.99 -1.46 6.64
C ASP A 97 -21.75 -2.33 6.35
N ALA A 98 -20.55 -1.77 6.60
CA ALA A 98 -19.26 -2.41 6.34
C ALA A 98 -19.04 -3.69 7.17
N ASN A 99 -20.07 -4.14 7.89
CA ASN A 99 -20.10 -5.33 8.72
C ASN A 99 -20.58 -6.60 7.99
N SER A 100 -20.96 -6.54 6.71
CA SER A 100 -21.17 -7.77 5.94
C SER A 100 -19.84 -8.33 5.42
N SER A 101 -19.24 -9.20 6.25
CA SER A 101 -18.12 -10.05 5.86
C SER A 101 -18.40 -10.72 4.51
N PRO A 102 -17.44 -10.77 3.55
CA PRO A 102 -17.65 -11.48 2.30
C PRO A 102 -18.01 -12.93 2.63
N LYS A 103 -19.24 -13.35 2.31
CA LYS A 103 -19.57 -14.77 2.33
C LYS A 103 -18.64 -15.43 1.31
N ASP A 104 -17.68 -16.19 1.84
CA ASP A 104 -16.72 -17.01 1.13
C ASP A 104 -17.48 -18.03 0.26
N ILE A 105 -17.85 -17.63 -0.97
CA ILE A 105 -18.30 -18.58 -1.99
C ILE A 105 -17.04 -19.28 -2.47
N ARG A 106 -16.61 -20.28 -1.71
CA ARG A 106 -15.50 -21.16 -2.05
C ARG A 106 -15.96 -22.06 -3.20
N PRO A 107 -15.41 -21.96 -4.42
CA PRO A 107 -15.69 -22.96 -5.44
C PRO A 107 -14.97 -24.25 -5.03
N GLN A 108 -15.74 -25.24 -4.61
CA GLN A 108 -15.27 -26.59 -4.30
C GLN A 108 -14.75 -27.24 -5.60
N MET A 109 -13.45 -27.11 -5.88
CA MET A 109 -12.82 -27.80 -7.00
C MET A 109 -12.50 -29.23 -6.58
N HIS A 110 -13.21 -30.19 -7.16
CA HIS A 110 -12.88 -31.61 -7.07
C HIS A 110 -11.62 -31.88 -7.91
N SER A 111 -10.49 -32.15 -7.25
CA SER A 111 -9.27 -32.61 -7.91
C SER A 111 -9.50 -34.00 -8.49
N SER A 112 -9.50 -34.12 -9.83
CA SER A 112 -9.44 -35.42 -10.49
C SER A 112 -8.00 -35.90 -10.52
N THR A 113 -7.71 -36.95 -9.77
CA THR A 113 -6.42 -37.64 -9.77
C THR A 113 -6.26 -38.38 -11.10
N SER A 114 -5.44 -37.85 -12.02
CA SER A 114 -5.05 -38.56 -13.23
C SER A 114 -3.69 -39.21 -13.01
N THR A 115 -3.69 -40.54 -12.96
CA THR A 115 -2.46 -41.34 -12.95
C THR A 115 -2.07 -41.63 -14.39
N HIS A 116 -1.13 -40.85 -14.94
CA HIS A 116 -0.28 -41.35 -16.02
C HIS A 116 1.12 -40.77 -15.87
N ALA A 117 2.06 -41.64 -15.52
CA ALA A 117 3.47 -41.32 -15.51
C ALA A 117 3.95 -41.06 -16.93
N LEU A 118 4.67 -39.96 -17.16
CA LEU A 118 5.80 -39.89 -18.10
C LEU A 118 6.68 -38.68 -17.79
N CYS A 119 7.97 -38.99 -17.69
CA CYS A 119 9.07 -38.17 -17.22
C CYS A 119 9.31 -36.88 -18.03
N HIS A 120 9.63 -35.77 -17.35
CA HIS A 120 11.00 -35.24 -17.35
C HIS A 120 11.19 -34.17 -16.27
N ARG A 121 12.02 -34.52 -15.30
CA ARG A 121 12.55 -33.67 -14.23
C ARG A 121 13.70 -32.84 -14.78
N LYS A 122 13.63 -31.50 -14.70
CA LYS A 122 14.82 -30.65 -14.57
C LYS A 122 14.54 -29.54 -13.54
N ALA A 123 15.02 -29.79 -12.34
CA ALA A 123 15.24 -28.77 -11.33
C ALA A 123 16.47 -27.96 -11.75
N TYR A 124 16.33 -26.64 -11.91
CA TYR A 124 17.51 -25.77 -11.98
C TYR A 124 18.04 -25.57 -10.56
N SER A 125 18.90 -26.51 -10.16
CA SER A 125 19.86 -26.36 -9.08
C SER A 125 20.95 -25.39 -9.54
N ASN A 126 20.99 -24.18 -8.99
CA ASN A 126 22.18 -23.33 -9.10
C ASN A 126 23.26 -23.91 -8.19
N GLN A 127 24.03 -24.83 -8.75
CA GLN A 127 25.20 -25.44 -8.14
C GLN A 127 26.39 -24.49 -8.30
N TYR A 128 27.06 -24.25 -7.17
CA TYR A 128 28.32 -23.52 -7.05
C TYR A 128 29.37 -24.02 -8.05
N TYR A 129 30.02 -23.12 -8.78
CA TYR A 129 31.30 -23.39 -9.41
C TYR A 129 32.41 -22.82 -8.53
N CYS A 130 33.15 -23.73 -7.89
CA CYS A 130 34.51 -23.48 -7.45
C CYS A 130 35.39 -23.35 -8.69
N CYS A 131 36.12 -22.24 -8.83
CA CYS A 131 37.29 -22.21 -9.71
C CYS A 131 38.52 -22.46 -8.84
N SER A 132 39.17 -23.59 -9.09
CA SER A 132 40.51 -23.93 -8.59
C SER A 132 41.58 -23.31 -9.50
N ASP A 133 42.68 -22.95 -8.84
CA ASP A 133 44.02 -22.53 -9.27
C ASP A 133 44.19 -21.21 -10.06
#